data_AF-A0A7C2A2H4-F1
#
_entry.id   AF-A0A7C2A2H4-F1
#
_cell.length_a   1.000
_cell.length_b   1.000
_cell.length_c   1.000
_cell.angle_alpha   90.00
_cell.angle_beta   90.00
_cell.angle_gamma   90.00
#
_symmetry.space_group_name_H-M   'P 1'
#
loop_
_entity.id
_entity.type
_entity.pdbx_description
1 polymer ?
#
loop_
_entity_poly.entity_id
_entity_poly.type
_entity_poly.pdbx_seq_one_letter_code
_entity_poly.pdbx_strand_id
1 'polypeptide(L)' 'LQASLERYMKCGVGICDSCAINGYHVCKDGPVFDGNVLAKIDDFGKWKRNETGKRVRI' A
#
# COMPACT_ATOMS: atom_id res chain seq x y z
N LEU A 1 -10.37 8.53 -12.30
CA LEU A 1 -10.84 8.22 -10.92
C LEU A 1 -9.61 8.07 -10.05
N GLN A 2 -9.59 8.67 -8.87
CA GLN A 2 -8.49 8.53 -7.91
C GLN A 2 -9.02 7.93 -6.62
N ALA A 3 -8.15 7.23 -5.87
CA ALA A 3 -8.48 6.76 -4.53
C ALA A 3 -7.32 7.00 -3.57
N SER A 4 -7.64 7.36 -2.33
CA SER A 4 -6.68 7.37 -1.22
C SER A 4 -6.56 5.96 -0.65
N LEU A 5 -5.33 5.46 -0.55
CA LEU A 5 -5.02 4.16 0.02
C LEU A 5 -4.65 4.29 1.49
N GLU A 6 -5.35 3.52 2.32
CA GLU A 6 -4.99 3.32 3.73
C GLU A 6 -4.23 2.00 3.90
N ARG A 7 -3.07 2.05 4.56
CA ARG A 7 -2.27 0.89 4.96
C ARG A 7 -1.61 1.14 6.31
N TYR A 8 -1.14 0.07 6.96
CA TYR A 8 -0.38 0.20 8.20
C TYR A 8 0.92 0.98 7.97
N MET A 9 0.98 2.21 8.47
CA MET A 9 2.15 3.07 8.37
C MET A 9 2.97 2.99 9.66
N LYS A 10 4.12 2.31 9.61
CA LYS A 10 5.03 2.22 10.76
C LYS A 10 6.02 3.39 10.82
N CYS A 11 6.72 3.68 9.72
CA CYS A 11 7.72 4.75 9.68
C CYS A 11 7.26 6.05 9.01
N GLY A 12 6.29 5.99 8.09
CA GLY A 12 5.85 7.17 7.31
C GLY A 12 6.86 7.74 6.30
N VAL A 13 8.08 7.20 6.20
CA VAL A 13 9.17 7.76 5.36
C VAL A 13 9.77 6.77 4.35
N GLY A 14 9.13 5.62 4.13
CA GLY A 14 9.51 4.65 3.09
C GLY A 14 10.69 3.72 3.43
N ILE A 15 11.07 3.57 4.70
CA ILE A 15 12.22 2.72 5.11
C ILE A 15 11.84 1.37 5.74
N CYS A 16 10.56 1.17 6.08
CA CYS A 16 10.12 0.00 6.86
C CYS A 16 9.26 -1.01 6.07
N ASP A 17 8.88 -0.71 4.82
CA ASP A 17 7.99 -1.51 3.97
C ASP A 17 6.61 -1.88 4.52
N SER A 18 6.22 -1.41 5.71
CA SER A 18 4.93 -1.76 6.32
C SER A 18 3.74 -1.31 5.46
N CYS A 19 3.86 -0.16 4.79
CA CYS A 19 2.84 0.35 3.88
C CYS A 19 3.03 -0.07 2.43
N ALA A 20 3.95 -1.01 2.15
CA ALA A 20 4.28 -1.37 0.78
C ALA A 20 3.10 -2.06 0.06
N ILE A 21 2.95 -1.73 -1.22
CA ILE A 21 1.95 -2.29 -2.13
C ILE A 21 2.56 -2.44 -3.52
N ASN A 22 2.80 -3.68 -3.96
CA ASN A 22 3.27 -3.99 -5.31
C ASN A 22 4.42 -3.11 -5.84
N GLY A 23 5.44 -2.86 -5.00
CA GLY A 23 6.62 -2.06 -5.33
C GLY A 23 6.56 -0.58 -4.94
N TYR A 24 5.39 -0.08 -4.54
CA TYR A 24 5.20 1.28 -4.04
C TYR A 24 5.15 1.33 -2.52
N HIS A 25 5.57 2.45 -1.93
CA HIS A 25 5.32 2.80 -0.54
C HIS A 25 4.16 3.80 -0.46
N VAL A 26 3.02 3.40 0.11
CA VAL A 26 1.86 4.32 0.22
C VAL A 26 2.21 5.62 0.95
N CYS A 27 3.09 5.58 1.96
CA CYS A 27 3.51 6.79 2.69
C CYS A 27 4.43 7.74 1.88
N LYS A 28 5.02 7.30 0.77
CA LYS A 28 5.99 8.08 -0.01
C LYS A 28 5.51 8.36 -1.44
N ASP A 29 4.96 7.35 -2.09
CA ASP A 29 4.46 7.40 -3.46
C ASP A 29 2.94 7.70 -3.52
N GLY A 30 2.24 7.52 -2.40
CA GLY A 30 0.82 7.78 -2.23
C GLY A 30 0.55 9.03 -1.37
N PRO A 31 -0.57 9.07 -0.61
CA PRO A 31 -1.58 8.03 -0.45
C PRO A 31 -2.61 7.98 -1.60
N VAL A 32 -2.65 9.02 -2.45
CA VAL A 32 -3.61 9.12 -3.55
C VAL A 32 -3.02 8.52 -4.83
N PHE A 33 -3.68 7.51 -5.38
CA PHE A 33 -3.29 6.84 -6.62
C PHE A 33 -4.36 6.98 -7.70
N ASP A 34 -3.92 7.05 -8.96
CA ASP A 34 -4.83 6.98 -10.10
C ASP A 34 -5.40 5.57 -10.29
N GLY A 35 -6.65 5.49 -10.71
CA GLY A 35 -7.35 4.22 -10.95
C GLY A 35 -6.64 3.32 -11.97
N ASN A 36 -5.94 3.87 -12.96
CA ASN A 36 -5.18 3.07 -13.91
C ASN A 36 -3.94 2.43 -13.27
N VAL A 37 -3.36 3.07 -12.25
CA VAL A 37 -2.27 2.49 -11.45
C VAL A 37 -2.85 1.39 -10.56
N LEU A 38 -3.93 1.68 -9.83
CA LEU A 38 -4.60 0.71 -8.95
C LEU A 38 -5.03 -0.56 -9.69
N ALA A 39 -5.55 -0.44 -10.92
CA ALA A 39 -5.94 -1.58 -11.75
C ALA A 39 -4.78 -2.52 -12.12
N LYS A 40 -3.53 -2.04 -12.04
CA LYS A 40 -2.31 -2.82 -12.33
C LYS A 40 -1.64 -3.37 -11.06
N ILE A 41 -2.11 -2.97 -9.88
CA ILE A 41 -1.56 -3.40 -8.60
C ILE A 41 -2.25 -4.71 -8.18
N ASP A 42 -1.50 -5.82 -8.17
CA ASP A 42 -2.06 -7.14 -7.82
C ASP A 42 -2.45 -7.25 -6.33
N ASP A 43 -1.67 -6.62 -5.45
CA ASP A 43 -1.93 -6.58 -4.00
C ASP A 43 -3.23 -5.83 -3.63
N PHE A 44 -3.72 -4.93 -4.50
CA PHE A 44 -4.82 -4.02 -4.16
C PHE A 44 -6.14 -4.77 -3.96
N GLY A 45 -6.76 -4.58 -2.80
CA GLY A 45 -8.01 -5.26 -2.42
C GLY A 45 -7.89 -6.77 -2.14
N LYS A 46 -6.70 -7.37 -2.26
CA LYS A 46 -6.49 -8.81 -2.02
C LYS A 46 -5.73 -9.08 -0.74
N TRP A 47 -4.64 -8.34 -0.51
CA TRP A 47 -3.73 -8.60 0.63
C TRP A 47 -3.17 -7.30 1.20
N LYS A 48 -2.96 -7.27 2.52
CA LYS A 48 -2.25 -6.21 3.25
C LYS A 48 -1.15 -6.80 4.12
N ARG A 49 -0.22 -5.98 4.58
CA ARG A 49 0.70 -6.34 5.67
C ARG A 49 0.07 -5.94 7.00
N ASN A 50 0.11 -6.82 7.99
CA ASN A 50 -0.31 -6.50 9.36
C ASN A 50 0.83 -5.77 10.13
N GLU A 51 0.65 -5.55 11.42
CA GLU A 51 1.57 -4.83 12.29
C GLU A 51 2.95 -5.50 12.38
N THR A 52 3.01 -6.82 12.21
CA THR A 52 4.27 -7.60 12.20
C THR A 52 4.90 -7.69 10.80
N GLY A 53 4.28 -7.11 9.77
CA GLY A 53 4.74 -7.16 8.38
C GLY A 53 4.31 -8.41 7.60
N LYS A 54 3.55 -9.33 8.22
CA LYS A 54 3.04 -10.53 7.59
C LYS A 54 1.94 -10.18 6.58
N ARG A 55 1.98 -10.77 5.38
CA ARG A 55 0.90 -10.68 4.40
C ARG A 55 -0.34 -11.42 4.92
N VAL A 56 -1.45 -10.71 5.00
CA VAL A 56 -2.77 -11.20 5.40
C VAL A 56 -3.79 -10.83 4.33
N ARG A 57 -4.77 -11.70 4.11
CA ARG A 57 -5.86 -11.44 3.16
C ARG A 57 -6.71 -10.28 3.69
N ILE A 58 -7.14 -9.41 2.80
CA ILE A 58 -8.14 -8.38 3.09
C ILE A 58 -9.54 -9.00 2.98
#